data_AF-A0A2V6ASH7-F1
#
_entry.id   AF-A0A2V6ASH7-F1
#
_cell.length_a   1.000
_cell.length_b   1.000
_cell.length_c   1.000
_cell.angle_alpha   90.00
_cell.angle_beta   90.00
_cell.angle_gamma   90.00
#
_symmetry.space_group_name_H-M   'P 1'
#
loop_
_entity.id
_entity.type
_entity.pdbx_description
1 polymer ?
#
loop_
_entity_poly.entity_id
_entity_poly.type
_entity_poly.pdbx_seq_one_letter_code
_entity_poly.pdbx_strand_id
1 'polypeptide(L)'
;MRHSVIRAPAVPSPFILASNSPRRRVLLAEAGYEFEVIAPAVSEVASANLSLRELTIANATRKGLAVSQVHPHRIVLAADTLVALEGEVIGKTMSARGFS
;
A
#
# COMPACT_ATOMS: atom_id res chain seq x y z
N MET A 1 13.38 28.60 6.84
CA MET A 1 12.38 27.85 7.63
C MET A 1 12.95 26.48 7.94
N ARG A 2 13.24 26.18 9.21
CA ARG A 2 13.77 24.88 9.61
C ARG A 2 12.61 23.90 9.63
N HIS A 3 12.62 22.90 8.74
CA HIS A 3 11.71 21.77 8.84
C HIS A 3 12.04 21.04 10.14
N SER A 4 11.21 21.24 11.16
CA SER A 4 11.31 20.50 12.41
C SER A 4 11.07 19.03 12.09
N VAL A 5 12.15 18.25 12.02
CA VAL A 5 12.06 16.80 11.98
C VAL A 5 11.47 16.39 13.33
N ILE A 6 10.18 16.05 13.34
CA ILE A 6 9.56 15.40 14.49
C ILE A 6 10.26 14.05 14.61
N ARG A 7 11.28 13.97 15.46
CA ARG A 7 11.87 12.70 15.87
C ARG A 7 10.80 12.01 16.72
N ALA A 8 10.04 11.13 16.07
CA ALA A 8 9.22 10.18 16.80
C ALA A 8 10.12 9.48 17.85
N PRO A 9 9.61 9.21 19.07
CA PRO A 9 10.38 8.47 20.05
C PRO A 9 10.88 7.16 19.42
N ALA A 10 12.05 6.67 19.84
CA ALA A 10 12.53 5.37 19.41
C ALA A 10 11.54 4.31 19.94
N VAL A 11 10.66 3.79 19.08
CA VAL A 11 9.71 2.75 19.49
C VAL A 11 9.36 1.82 18.30
N PRO A 12 8.83 0.61 18.53
CA PRO A 12 9.59 -0.61 18.81
C PRO A 12 9.08 -1.78 17.96
N SER A 13 9.92 -2.74 17.62
CA SER A 13 9.58 -3.85 16.70
C SER A 13 9.22 -3.36 15.29
N PRO A 14 9.70 -4.03 14.23
CA PRO A 14 9.33 -3.66 12.86
C PRO A 14 7.80 -3.66 12.70
N PHE A 15 7.21 -2.62 12.11
CA PHE A 15 5.80 -2.67 11.69
C PHE A 15 5.65 -3.62 10.49
N ILE A 16 4.43 -4.01 10.14
CA ILE A 16 4.18 -4.88 8.99
C ILE A 16 3.77 -4.05 7.78
N LEU A 17 4.49 -4.16 6.68
CA LEU A 17 4.06 -3.72 5.36
C LEU A 17 3.19 -4.81 4.71
N ALA A 18 1.88 -4.59 4.69
CA ALA A 18 0.90 -5.43 4.02
C ALA A 18 0.89 -5.15 2.51
N SER A 19 1.94 -5.56 1.78
CA SER A 19 2.09 -5.25 0.36
C SER A 19 2.84 -6.28 -0.49
N ASN A 20 2.29 -6.57 -1.67
CA ASN A 20 2.95 -7.33 -2.74
C ASN A 20 3.81 -6.45 -3.68
N SER A 21 3.94 -5.15 -3.41
CA SER A 21 4.64 -4.22 -4.31
C SER A 21 6.13 -4.12 -3.98
N PRO A 22 7.05 -4.55 -4.88
CA PRO A 22 8.49 -4.36 -4.68
C PRO A 22 8.85 -2.88 -4.52
N ARG A 23 8.18 -1.99 -5.27
CA ARG A 23 8.41 -0.54 -5.19
C ARG A 23 8.13 0.03 -3.80
N ARG A 24 7.08 -0.42 -3.12
CA ARG A 24 6.75 0.10 -1.77
C ARG A 24 7.77 -0.36 -0.72
N ARG A 25 8.28 -1.58 -0.86
CA ARG A 25 9.38 -2.08 -0.02
C ARG A 25 10.63 -1.22 -0.21
N VAL A 26 11.02 -0.97 -1.45
CA VAL A 26 12.19 -0.13 -1.76
C VAL A 26 12.01 1.29 -1.19
N LEU A 27 10.88 1.95 -1.44
CA LEU A 27 10.64 3.31 -0.94
C LEU A 27 10.72 3.44 0.58
N LEU A 28 10.17 2.48 1.33
CA LEU A 28 10.22 2.51 2.79
C LEU A 28 11.61 2.18 3.33
N ALA A 29 12.33 1.25 2.67
CA ALA A 29 13.70 0.92 3.04
C ALA A 29 14.65 2.11 2.77
N GLU A 30 14.54 2.77 1.62
CA GLU A 30 15.29 3.98 1.27
C GLU A 30 15.00 5.15 2.22
N ALA A 31 13.78 5.22 2.75
CA ALA A 31 13.40 6.19 3.77
C ALA A 31 13.91 5.82 5.18
N GLY A 32 14.62 4.70 5.35
CA GLY A 32 15.26 4.29 6.61
C GLY A 32 14.35 3.55 7.58
N TYR A 33 13.21 3.01 7.14
CA TYR A 33 12.31 2.23 7.99
C TYR A 33 12.70 0.75 8.03
N GLU A 34 12.61 0.16 9.23
CA GLU A 34 12.64 -1.29 9.42
C GLU A 34 11.21 -1.84 9.53
N PHE A 35 10.91 -2.87 8.74
CA PHE A 35 9.57 -3.45 8.67
C PHE A 35 9.62 -4.91 8.19
N GLU A 36 8.59 -5.66 8.54
CA GLU A 36 8.30 -7.00 8.02
C GLU A 36 7.39 -6.87 6.79
N VAL A 37 7.54 -7.73 5.79
CA VAL A 37 6.65 -7.72 4.62
C VAL A 37 5.75 -8.94 4.64
N ILE A 38 4.44 -8.71 4.68
CA ILE A 38 3.44 -9.77 4.57
C ILE A 38 2.57 -9.50 3.35
N ALA A 39 2.45 -10.51 2.49
CA ALA A 39 1.56 -10.47 1.34
C ALA A 39 0.10 -10.57 1.82
N PRO A 40 -0.77 -9.57 1.55
CA PRO A 40 -2.18 -9.68 1.92
C PRO A 40 -2.86 -10.78 1.09
N ALA A 41 -3.53 -11.72 1.75
CA ALA A 41 -4.28 -12.79 1.10
C ALA A 41 -5.69 -12.33 0.66
N VAL A 42 -5.79 -11.19 -0.04
CA VAL A 42 -7.05 -10.63 -0.53
C VAL A 42 -6.94 -10.15 -1.97
N SER A 43 -7.97 -10.41 -2.76
CA SER A 43 -8.11 -9.84 -4.10
C SER A 43 -8.51 -8.36 -4.03
N GLU A 44 -8.08 -7.62 -5.05
CA GLU A 44 -8.55 -6.25 -5.28
C GLU A 44 -10.02 -6.27 -5.69
N VAL A 45 -10.76 -5.28 -5.22
CA VAL A 45 -12.12 -5.01 -5.66
C VAL A 45 -12.05 -4.15 -6.92
N ALA A 46 -12.88 -4.48 -7.90
CA ALA A 46 -13.27 -3.60 -8.98
C ALA A 46 -14.77 -3.33 -8.81
N SER A 47 -15.17 -2.06 -8.75
CA SER A 47 -16.57 -1.67 -8.60
C SER A 47 -16.84 -0.43 -9.44
N ALA A 48 -17.82 -0.53 -10.35
CA ALA A 48 -18.30 0.60 -11.14
C ALA A 48 -19.04 1.65 -10.30
N ASN A 49 -19.47 1.28 -9.08
CA ASN A 49 -20.22 2.16 -8.18
C ASN A 49 -19.32 2.95 -7.23
N LEU A 50 -18.00 2.74 -7.28
CA LEU A 50 -17.04 3.47 -6.44
C LEU A 50 -16.20 4.38 -7.32
N SER A 51 -15.97 5.61 -6.86
CA SER A 51 -14.96 6.48 -7.44
C SER A 51 -13.57 5.87 -7.28
N LEU A 52 -12.60 6.31 -8.11
CA LEU A 52 -11.19 5.90 -8.01
C LEU A 52 -10.63 6.06 -6.59
N ARG A 53 -10.99 7.15 -5.92
CA ARG A 53 -10.57 7.44 -4.56
C ARG A 53 -11.14 6.42 -3.58
N GLU A 54 -12.43 6.16 -3.65
CA GLU A 54 -13.10 5.18 -2.79
C GLU A 54 -12.58 3.77 -3.04
N LEU A 55 -12.36 3.41 -4.30
CA LEU A 55 -11.80 2.11 -4.67
C LEU A 55 -10.39 1.92 -4.11
N THR A 56 -9.55 2.95 -4.22
CA THR A 56 -8.17 2.93 -3.66
C THR A 56 -8.21 2.80 -2.14
N ILE A 57 -9.07 3.56 -1.46
CA ILE A 57 -9.23 3.49 0.01
C ILE A 57 -9.73 2.09 0.43
N ALA A 58 -10.74 1.56 -0.27
CA ALA A 58 -11.31 0.25 0.02
C ALA A 58 -10.27 -0.86 -0.15
N ASN A 59 -9.50 -0.85 -1.24
CA ASN A 59 -8.44 -1.83 -1.49
C ASN A 59 -7.31 -1.73 -0.47
N ALA A 60 -6.86 -0.53 -0.12
CA ALA A 60 -5.84 -0.33 0.92
C ALA A 60 -6.32 -0.86 2.27
N THR A 61 -7.55 -0.52 2.65
CA THR A 61 -8.18 -0.96 3.90
C THR A 61 -8.29 -2.48 3.96
N ARG A 62 -8.79 -3.12 2.90
CA ARG A 62 -8.91 -4.59 2.83
C ARG A 62 -7.58 -5.29 2.99
N LYS A 63 -6.52 -4.79 2.32
CA LYS A 63 -5.16 -5.33 2.44
C LYS A 63 -4.63 -5.22 3.87
N GLY A 64 -4.84 -4.08 4.52
CA GLY A 64 -4.44 -3.86 5.91
C GLY A 64 -5.20 -4.77 6.88
N LEU A 65 -6.52 -4.84 6.76
CA LEU A 65 -7.37 -5.65 7.63
C LEU A 65 -7.05 -7.15 7.53
N ALA A 66 -6.80 -7.66 6.34
CA ALA A 66 -6.44 -9.07 6.13
C ALA A 66 -5.20 -9.49 6.93
N VAL A 67 -4.23 -8.58 7.07
CA VAL A 67 -3.01 -8.82 7.85
C VAL A 67 -3.23 -8.50 9.33
N SER A 68 -3.91 -7.39 9.66
CA SER A 68 -4.10 -6.98 11.06
C SER A 68 -4.94 -7.96 11.87
N GLN A 69 -5.90 -8.66 11.24
CA GLN A 69 -6.70 -9.69 11.90
C GLN A 69 -5.85 -10.86 12.41
N VAL A 70 -4.76 -11.20 11.71
CA VAL A 70 -3.83 -12.27 12.09
C VAL A 70 -2.71 -11.75 13.01
N HIS A 71 -2.47 -10.43 13.01
CA HIS A 71 -1.45 -9.76 13.81
C HIS A 71 -2.05 -8.61 14.67
N PRO A 72 -2.95 -8.91 15.62
CA PRO A 72 -3.76 -7.89 16.32
C PRO A 72 -2.97 -6.91 17.19
N HIS A 73 -1.73 -7.22 17.53
CA HIS A 73 -0.86 -6.39 18.37
C HIS A 73 0.25 -5.66 17.59
N ARG A 74 0.17 -5.68 16.25
CA ARG A 74 1.19 -5.09 15.37
C ARG A 74 0.60 -3.91 14.61
N ILE A 75 1.43 -2.91 14.37
CA ILE A 75 1.12 -1.84 13.43
C ILE A 75 1.21 -2.42 12.01
N VAL A 76 0.14 -2.25 11.23
CA VAL A 76 0.06 -2.70 9.83
C VAL A 76 -0.10 -1.50 8.91
N LEU A 77 0.85 -1.34 7.98
CA LEU A 77 0.80 -0.36 6.91
C LEU A 77 0.35 -1.04 5.61
N ALA A 78 -0.76 -0.56 5.04
CA ALA A 78 -1.25 -0.97 3.74
C ALA A 78 -1.45 0.25 2.84
N ALA A 79 -1.26 0.05 1.54
CA ALA A 79 -1.47 1.10 0.55
C ALA A 79 -1.95 0.50 -0.77
N ASP A 80 -2.75 1.28 -1.48
CA ASP A 80 -3.21 0.99 -2.82
C ASP A 80 -2.92 2.16 -3.75
N THR A 81 -2.87 1.91 -5.06
CA THR A 81 -2.58 2.95 -6.04
C THR A 81 -3.24 2.58 -7.35
N LEU A 82 -4.17 3.42 -7.80
CA LEU A 82 -4.76 3.34 -9.13
C LEU A 82 -4.18 4.45 -10.01
N VAL A 83 -4.00 4.15 -11.29
CA VAL A 83 -3.66 5.12 -12.33
C VAL A 83 -4.91 5.26 -13.19
N ALA A 84 -5.26 6.50 -13.54
CA ALA A 84 -6.40 6.76 -14.41
C ALA A 84 -6.08 7.85 -15.41
N LEU A 85 -6.70 7.76 -16.58
CA LEU A 85 -6.68 8.78 -17.63
C LEU A 85 -8.13 9.03 -18.03
N GLU A 86 -8.54 10.30 -18.04
CA GLU A 86 -9.92 10.71 -18.39
C GLU A 86 -11.02 10.00 -17.55
N GLY A 87 -10.70 9.61 -16.31
CA GLY A 87 -11.62 8.94 -15.40
C GLY A 87 -11.61 7.40 -15.49
N GLU A 88 -10.95 6.84 -16.49
CA GLU A 88 -10.85 5.39 -16.69
C GLU A 88 -9.60 4.82 -16.01
N VAL A 89 -9.76 3.71 -15.26
CA VAL A 89 -8.64 3.02 -14.61
C VAL A 89 -7.75 2.40 -15.67
N ILE A 90 -6.50 2.86 -15.74
CA ILE A 90 -5.45 2.17 -16.47
C ILE A 90 -4.93 1.07 -15.56
N GLY A 91 -5.35 -0.16 -15.84
CA GLY A 91 -4.91 -1.34 -15.12
C GLY A 91 -3.38 -1.48 -15.17
N LYS A 92 -2.83 -2.16 -14.15
CA LYS A 92 -1.42 -2.55 -14.16
C LYS A 92 -1.18 -3.44 -15.38
N THR A 93 -0.31 -3.04 -16.29
CA THR A 93 0.13 -3.92 -17.38
C THR A 93 0.78 -5.17 -16.78
N MET A 94 0.09 -6.30 -16.84
CA MET A 94 0.72 -7.60 -16.62
C MET A 94 1.63 -7.85 -17.82
N SER A 95 2.90 -7.46 -17.68
CA SER A 95 3.94 -7.49 -18.72
C SER A 95 3.76 -6.43 -19.82
N ALA A 96 4.86 -5.72 -20.10
CA ALA A 96 4.96 -4.85 -21.26
C ALA A 96 4.76 -5.68 -22.55
N ARG A 97 3.64 -5.48 -23.23
CA ARG A 97 3.65 -5.55 -24.69
C ARG A 97 3.29 -4.16 -25.18
N GLY A 98 4.26 -3.57 -25.88
CA GLY A 98 4.15 -2.23 -26.45
C GLY A 98 2.93 -2.11 -27.32
N PHE A 99 2.32 -0.93 -27.28
CA PHE A 99 1.30 -0.54 -28.23
C PHE A 99 1.95 -0.54 -29.63
N SER A 100 1.35 -1.31 -30.55
CA SER A 100 1.52 -1.14 -31.99
C SER A 100 0.59 -0.06 -32.50
#